data_AF-A0AAN5D7I3-F1
#
_entry.id   AF-A0AAN5D7I3-F1
#
_cell.length_a   1.000
_cell.length_b   1.000
_cell.length_c   1.000
_cell.angle_alpha   90.00
_cell.angle_beta   90.00
_cell.angle_gamma   90.00
#
_symmetry.space_group_name_H-M   'P 1'
#
loop_
_entity.id
_entity.type
_entity.pdbx_description
1 polymer ?
#
loop_
_entity_poly.entity_id
_entity_poly.type
_entity_poly.pdbx_seq_one_letter_code
_entity_poly.pdbx_strand_id
1 'polypeptide(L)'
;MKYLLLTILLAGLIFAEEESEENQQFLPTEPPEVRNVECVGKDDIKHYHGSTWIENVIFQYKCEEFGEKTLKGCIVWDLGMEIPIGETRQIGNLVFHCEIKAGSSRFYTTINSVLS
;
A
#
# COMPACT_ATOMS: atom_id res chain seq x y z
N MET A 1 -57.33 -15.39 19.41
CA MET A 1 -57.96 -16.43 20.26
C MET A 1 -56.85 -17.15 21.01
N LYS A 2 -57.06 -17.40 22.30
CA LYS A 2 -56.06 -17.70 23.33
C LYS A 2 -56.46 -18.99 24.02
N TYR A 3 -55.73 -20.09 23.84
CA TYR A 3 -55.69 -21.30 24.68
C TYR A 3 -54.51 -22.16 24.16
N LEU A 4 -53.70 -22.86 24.94
CA LEU A 4 -53.48 -22.96 26.38
C LEU A 4 -52.21 -23.81 26.53
N LEU A 5 -51.37 -23.47 27.50
CA LEU A 5 -50.15 -24.19 27.88
C LEU A 5 -50.41 -25.68 28.16
N LEU A 6 -49.53 -26.57 27.68
CA LEU A 6 -49.31 -27.86 28.33
C LEU A 6 -47.83 -28.28 28.28
N THR A 7 -47.23 -28.15 29.47
CA THR A 7 -46.35 -29.12 30.14
C THR A 7 -44.95 -29.39 29.56
N ILE A 8 -44.01 -28.57 30.03
CA ILE A 8 -42.63 -28.95 30.31
C ILE A 8 -42.65 -29.95 31.48
N LEU A 9 -42.07 -31.15 31.32
CA LEU A 9 -41.32 -31.89 32.34
C LEU A 9 -40.83 -33.25 31.80
N LEU A 10 -39.53 -33.51 32.04
CA LEU A 10 -38.88 -34.81 32.22
C LEU A 10 -38.69 -35.70 30.98
N ALA A 11 -37.48 -35.71 30.44
CA ALA A 11 -36.58 -36.86 30.59
C ALA A 11 -35.21 -36.49 29.99
N GLY A 12 -34.17 -36.65 30.79
CA GLY A 12 -32.81 -36.55 30.30
C GLY A 12 -32.57 -37.57 29.19
N LEU A 13 -32.00 -37.09 28.10
CA LEU A 13 -31.24 -37.91 27.17
C LEU A 13 -30.00 -37.11 26.80
N ILE A 14 -28.89 -37.66 27.26
CA ILE A 14 -27.54 -37.36 26.84
C ILE A 14 -27.51 -37.46 25.31
N PHE A 15 -27.23 -36.35 24.64
CA PHE A 15 -26.68 -36.32 23.29
C PHE A 15 -25.55 -35.29 23.38
N ALA A 16 -24.37 -35.74 23.77
CA ALA A 16 -23.28 -36.03 22.84
C ALA A 16 -22.90 -34.75 22.09
N GLU A 17 -21.83 -34.11 22.55
CA GLU A 17 -21.12 -33.05 21.84
C GLU A 17 -20.78 -33.56 20.44
N GLU A 18 -21.44 -33.00 19.43
CA GLU A 18 -20.99 -33.11 18.05
C GLU A 18 -19.97 -31.98 17.83
N GLU A 19 -18.77 -32.17 18.38
CA GLU A 19 -17.59 -31.50 17.85
C GLU A 19 -17.33 -32.14 16.49
N SER A 20 -17.79 -31.47 15.44
CA SER A 20 -17.41 -31.84 14.08
C SER A 20 -15.94 -31.47 13.89
N GLU A 21 -15.07 -32.43 14.21
CA GLU A 21 -13.67 -32.43 13.84
C GLU A 21 -13.52 -32.51 12.31
N GLU A 22 -12.55 -31.72 11.84
CA GLU A 22 -11.89 -31.76 10.55
C GLU A 22 -12.73 -31.56 9.27
N ASN A 23 -12.64 -30.34 8.75
CA ASN A 23 -11.93 -30.20 7.48
C ASN A 23 -11.20 -28.86 7.39
N GLN A 24 -10.11 -28.75 8.15
CA GLN A 24 -9.17 -27.66 7.95
C GLN A 24 -8.17 -28.08 6.88
N GLN A 25 -8.55 -27.94 5.61
CA GLN A 25 -7.61 -28.05 4.50
C GLN A 25 -6.66 -26.83 4.52
N PHE A 26 -5.69 -26.86 5.42
CA PHE A 26 -4.62 -25.89 5.49
C PHE A 26 -3.52 -26.31 4.52
N LEU A 27 -3.53 -25.74 3.32
CA LEU A 27 -2.36 -25.69 2.45
C LEU A 27 -1.87 -24.23 2.43
N PRO A 28 -0.66 -23.93 2.91
CA PRO A 28 0.03 -22.76 2.40
C PRO A 28 1.45 -23.15 1.99
N THR A 29 1.69 -23.36 0.70
CA THR A 29 3.07 -23.50 0.21
C THR A 29 3.35 -22.80 -1.12
N GLU A 30 2.43 -22.04 -1.69
CA GLU A 30 2.78 -21.09 -2.75
C GLU A 30 2.77 -19.68 -2.16
N PRO A 31 3.86 -18.88 -2.31
CA PRO A 31 3.78 -17.44 -2.12
C PRO A 31 2.54 -16.94 -2.88
N PRO A 32 1.79 -15.95 -2.36
CA PRO A 32 0.67 -15.39 -3.11
C PRO A 32 1.19 -15.08 -4.52
N GLU A 33 0.64 -15.76 -5.53
CA GLU A 33 1.07 -15.56 -6.91
C GLU A 33 1.02 -14.06 -7.16
N VAL A 34 2.21 -13.44 -7.33
CA VAL A 34 2.33 -12.00 -7.50
C VAL A 34 1.57 -11.66 -8.78
N ARG A 35 0.34 -11.18 -8.62
CA ARG A 35 -0.45 -10.74 -9.75
C ARG A 35 0.25 -9.50 -10.27
N ASN A 36 0.93 -9.66 -11.40
CA ASN A 36 1.57 -8.61 -12.17
C ASN A 36 0.50 -7.70 -12.78
N VAL A 37 -0.21 -6.96 -11.92
CA VAL A 37 -1.23 -5.98 -12.31
C VAL A 37 -0.53 -4.71 -12.77
N GLU A 38 -1.01 -4.15 -13.88
CA GLU A 38 -0.50 -2.88 -14.42
C GLU A 38 -0.96 -1.71 -13.55
N CYS A 39 -0.09 -0.73 -13.35
CA CYS A 39 -0.44 0.53 -12.73
C CYS A 39 -0.91 1.53 -13.78
N VAL A 40 -1.80 2.45 -13.40
CA VAL A 40 -2.26 3.55 -14.25
C VAL A 40 -1.59 4.85 -13.81
N GLY A 41 -0.86 5.47 -14.74
CA GLY A 41 -0.23 6.78 -14.58
C GLY A 41 -1.26 7.91 -14.59
N LYS A 42 -0.81 9.13 -14.26
CA LYS A 42 -1.67 10.33 -14.27
C LYS A 42 -2.20 10.68 -15.68
N ASP A 43 -1.50 10.26 -16.71
CA ASP A 43 -1.81 10.43 -18.12
C ASP A 43 -2.60 9.26 -18.72
N ASP A 44 -3.19 8.42 -17.87
CA ASP A 44 -3.89 7.18 -18.23
C ASP A 44 -3.00 6.15 -18.97
N ILE A 45 -1.67 6.34 -18.94
CA ILE A 45 -0.72 5.36 -19.48
C ILE A 45 -0.59 4.19 -18.51
N LYS A 46 -0.54 2.98 -19.07
CA LYS A 46 -0.33 1.76 -18.31
C LYS A 46 1.15 1.44 -18.14
N HIS A 47 1.50 1.05 -16.93
CA HIS A 47 2.86 0.72 -16.52
C HIS A 47 2.90 -0.72 -16.02
N TYR A 48 3.78 -1.53 -16.59
CA TYR A 48 3.93 -2.94 -16.20
C TYR A 48 4.53 -3.07 -14.79
N HIS A 49 4.26 -4.19 -14.12
CA HIS A 49 4.81 -4.46 -12.78
C HIS A 49 6.35 -4.35 -12.76
N GLY A 50 6.88 -3.64 -11.76
CA GLY A 50 8.31 -3.38 -11.59
C GLY A 50 8.83 -2.19 -12.40
N SER A 51 8.06 -1.63 -13.33
CA SER A 51 8.46 -0.45 -14.09
C SER A 51 8.48 0.82 -13.23
N THR A 52 9.31 1.77 -13.64
CA THR A 52 9.40 3.11 -13.04
C THR A 52 9.15 4.19 -14.09
N TRP A 53 8.46 5.26 -13.71
CA TRP A 53 8.19 6.41 -14.59
C TRP A 53 8.14 7.71 -13.80
N ILE A 54 8.15 8.84 -14.53
CA ILE A 54 8.15 10.18 -13.96
C ILE A 54 6.82 10.89 -14.24
N GLU A 55 6.21 11.45 -13.20
CA GLU A 55 5.00 12.28 -13.31
C GLU A 55 5.28 13.72 -12.88
N ASN A 56 4.60 14.68 -13.53
CA ASN A 56 4.78 16.11 -13.30
C ASN A 56 6.25 16.56 -13.40
N VAL A 57 7.04 15.88 -14.27
CA VAL A 57 8.47 16.12 -14.52
C VAL A 57 9.39 15.78 -13.35
N ILE A 58 8.89 15.64 -12.12
CA ILE A 58 9.71 15.55 -10.91
C ILE A 58 9.53 14.23 -10.17
N PHE A 59 8.31 13.68 -10.09
CA PHE A 59 8.02 12.59 -9.16
C PHE A 59 8.24 11.22 -9.81
N GLN A 60 9.14 10.41 -9.25
CA GLN A 60 9.40 9.06 -9.70
C GLN A 60 8.49 8.06 -8.99
N TYR A 61 7.69 7.34 -9.77
CA TYR A 61 6.82 6.27 -9.31
C TYR A 61 7.36 4.91 -9.71
N LYS A 62 6.97 3.88 -8.95
CA LYS A 62 7.16 2.47 -9.30
C LYS A 62 5.83 1.74 -9.22
N CYS A 63 5.62 0.82 -10.16
CA CYS A 63 4.50 -0.10 -10.10
C CYS A 63 4.90 -1.32 -9.28
N GLU A 64 4.36 -1.43 -8.08
CA GLU A 64 4.60 -2.56 -7.18
C GLU A 64 3.51 -3.63 -7.36
N GLU A 65 3.57 -4.65 -6.52
CA GLU A 65 2.65 -5.77 -6.54
C GLU A 65 1.18 -5.31 -6.45
N PHE A 66 0.27 -6.10 -7.03
CA PHE A 66 -1.16 -5.81 -7.03
C PHE A 66 -1.54 -4.48 -7.70
N GLY A 67 -0.65 -3.88 -8.49
CA GLY A 67 -0.89 -2.62 -9.19
C GLY A 67 -0.78 -1.42 -8.25
N GLU A 68 -0.06 -1.55 -7.14
CA GLU A 68 0.19 -0.46 -6.22
C GLU A 68 1.16 0.56 -6.85
N LYS A 69 0.66 1.76 -7.10
CA LYS A 69 1.48 2.89 -7.55
C LYS A 69 2.14 3.55 -6.34
N THR A 70 3.44 3.31 -6.16
CA THR A 70 4.21 3.87 -5.03
C THR A 70 5.13 4.99 -5.49
N LEU A 71 5.08 6.14 -4.80
CA LEU A 71 6.05 7.22 -4.99
C LEU A 71 7.40 6.82 -4.38
N LYS A 72 8.47 6.85 -5.18
CA LYS A 72 9.83 6.47 -4.74
C LYS A 72 10.71 7.67 -4.43
N GLY A 73 10.54 8.77 -5.15
CA GLY A 73 11.35 9.95 -4.93
C GLY A 73 11.09 11.08 -5.92
N CYS A 74 12.00 12.04 -5.91
CA CYS A 74 11.99 13.22 -6.76
C CYS A 74 13.27 13.28 -7.60
N ILE A 75 13.13 13.57 -8.89
CA ILE A 75 14.23 13.70 -9.85
C ILE A 75 14.48 15.18 -10.11
N VAL A 76 15.75 15.60 -9.96
CA VAL A 76 16.24 16.93 -10.34
C VAL A 76 17.07 16.78 -11.61
N TRP A 77 16.40 16.86 -12.76
CA TRP A 77 16.98 16.57 -14.08
C TRP A 77 18.25 17.37 -14.38
N ASP A 78 18.23 18.68 -14.11
CA ASP A 78 19.36 19.58 -14.40
C ASP A 78 20.65 19.18 -13.65
N LEU A 79 20.50 18.43 -12.56
CA LEU A 79 21.61 17.99 -11.70
C LEU A 79 21.83 16.48 -11.75
N GLY A 80 21.02 15.74 -12.53
CA GLY A 80 21.06 14.28 -12.58
C GLY A 80 20.88 13.61 -11.22
N MET A 81 20.13 14.24 -10.31
CA MET A 81 20.00 13.81 -8.92
C MET A 81 18.65 13.15 -8.66
N GLU A 82 18.67 12.05 -7.92
CA GLU A 82 17.48 11.42 -7.34
C GLU A 82 17.47 11.66 -5.81
N ILE A 83 16.32 12.08 -5.30
CA ILE A 83 16.07 12.32 -3.88
C ILE A 83 15.00 11.32 -3.44
N PRO A 84 15.33 10.33 -2.60
CA PRO A 84 14.35 9.40 -2.06
C PRO A 84 13.20 10.13 -1.35
N ILE A 85 12.01 9.52 -1.35
CA ILE A 85 10.85 10.11 -0.70
C ILE A 85 11.10 10.28 0.82
N GLY A 86 10.79 11.46 1.35
CA GLY A 86 11.07 11.84 2.72
C GLY A 86 12.48 12.37 2.97
N GLU A 87 13.36 12.37 1.97
CA GLU A 87 14.72 12.90 2.09
C GLU A 87 14.86 14.34 1.57
N THR A 88 15.98 14.92 1.96
CA THR A 88 16.45 16.23 1.51
C THR A 88 17.89 16.08 1.02
N ARG A 89 18.25 16.79 -0.05
CA ARG A 89 19.64 16.88 -0.54
C ARG A 89 20.08 18.33 -0.63
N GLN A 90 21.37 18.58 -0.42
CA GLN A 90 21.93 19.94 -0.45
C GLN A 90 23.05 20.03 -1.50
N ILE A 91 23.00 21.06 -2.33
CA ILE A 91 24.08 21.46 -3.24
C ILE A 91 24.34 22.94 -3.07
N GLY A 92 25.54 23.29 -2.63
CA GLY A 92 25.88 24.66 -2.27
C GLY A 92 24.95 25.20 -1.18
N ASN A 93 24.33 26.34 -1.44
CA ASN A 93 23.34 26.96 -0.56
C ASN A 93 21.91 26.50 -0.85
N LEU A 94 21.66 25.64 -1.85
CA LEU A 94 20.32 25.15 -2.16
C LEU A 94 20.06 23.81 -1.49
N VAL A 95 18.90 23.70 -0.87
CA VAL A 95 18.41 22.52 -0.19
C VAL A 95 17.13 22.07 -0.90
N PHE A 96 17.14 20.87 -1.45
CA PHE A 96 16.08 20.24 -2.22
C PHE A 96 15.31 19.26 -1.34
N HIS A 97 14.01 19.44 -1.20
CA HIS A 97 13.14 18.63 -0.34
C HIS A 97 12.21 17.78 -1.18
N CYS A 98 12.14 16.47 -0.89
CA CYS A 98 11.16 15.55 -1.45
C CYS A 98 10.28 15.01 -0.31
N GLU A 99 9.23 15.75 0.05
CA GLU A 99 8.42 15.43 1.23
C GLU A 99 7.17 14.64 0.91
N ILE A 100 6.77 13.77 1.85
CA ILE A 100 5.42 13.20 1.93
C ILE A 100 4.79 13.55 3.28
N LYS A 101 3.58 14.12 3.26
CA LYS A 101 2.79 14.45 4.46
C LYS A 101 1.34 14.03 4.24
N ALA A 102 0.87 13.06 5.03
CA ALA A 102 -0.50 12.56 5.02
C ALA A 102 -1.03 12.22 3.60
N GLY A 103 -0.20 11.57 2.78
CA GLY A 103 -0.54 11.20 1.39
C GLY A 103 -0.36 12.31 0.36
N SER A 104 -0.04 13.54 0.77
CA SER A 104 0.36 14.62 -0.13
C SER A 104 1.86 14.64 -0.31
N SER A 105 2.31 14.74 -1.56
CA SER A 105 3.72 14.75 -1.93
C SER A 105 4.12 16.14 -2.41
N ARG A 106 5.27 16.65 -1.95
CA ARG A 106 5.72 18.01 -2.27
C ARG A 106 7.21 18.04 -2.57
N PHE A 107 7.55 18.63 -3.71
CA PHE A 107 8.91 19.00 -4.04
C PHE A 107 9.09 20.51 -3.93
N TYR A 108 10.13 20.97 -3.26
CA TYR A 108 10.46 22.39 -3.17
C TYR A 108 11.93 22.60 -2.78
N THR A 109 12.43 23.81 -3.00
CA THR A 109 13.81 24.20 -2.67
C THR A 109 13.84 25.33 -1.65
N THR A 110 14.80 25.30 -0.74
CA THR A 110 15.09 26.38 0.21
C THR A 110 16.55 26.79 0.15
N ILE A 111 16.89 27.97 0.65
CA ILE A 111 18.28 28.42 0.77
C ILE A 111 18.77 28.15 2.19
N ASN A 112 19.92 27.49 2.34
CA ASN A 112 20.65 27.35 3.59
C ASN A 112 21.67 28.50 3.69
N SER A 113 21.31 29.54 4.44
CA SER A 113 22.13 30.74 4.65
C SER A 113 23.30 30.54 5.63
N VAL A 114 23.55 29.32 6.11
CA VAL A 114 24.70 29.02 6.99
C VAL A 114 26.00 28.84 6.19
N LEU A 115 25.92 28.68 4.86
CA LEU A 115 27.07 28.49 3.96
C LEU A 115 27.47 29.75 3.15
N SER A 116 27.00 30.94 3.55
CA SER A 116 27.39 32.22 2.92
C SER A 116 28.58 32.86 3.60
#